data_AF-A0A8C6S7T8-F1
#
_entry.id   AF-A0A8C6S7T8-F1
#
_cell.length_a   1.000
_cell.length_b   1.000
_cell.length_c   1.000
_cell.angle_alpha   90.00
_cell.angle_beta   90.00
_cell.angle_gamma   90.00
#
_symmetry.space_group_name_H-M   'P 1'
#
loop_
_entity.id
_entity.type
_entity.pdbx_description
1 polymer ?
#
loop_
_entity_poly.entity_id
_entity_poly.type
_entity_poly.pdbx_seq_one_letter_code
_entity_poly.pdbx_strand_id
1 'polypeptide(L)'
;MDCNRTRTGPETCPTLNLTCKEPLRLVGGASRCEGTVEAELRGEWRRVVTYGLWDLEAAAAVCRGLDCGSAVSTEQRDGSESKVWGVRTYCVKKSSAVRDCLLDGSSSDSRLLQVICSDSVRLVGGRSLCSGSLQIQDQSLAQSWAGVCEGALDRRGAEVLCRELGCGAPLLQGALSPLGQTFHCEGNESKLMDCNRTRTGPETCPTLNLTCIEPLRLVGGASRCEGTVEAELRGEWRRVAPYDRWDLEAAAVVCRGLDCGSAVSVEQRDGSDSKVWLVTTDCVKESSVRDCLLGDYPSDSRLLQVICSGHQGA
;
A
#
# COMPACT_ATOMS: atom_id res chain seq x y z
N MET A 1 21.33 -3.68 35.49
CA MET A 1 22.69 -3.81 36.06
C MET A 1 23.10 -2.42 36.51
N ASP A 2 23.36 -2.26 37.80
CA ASP A 2 23.64 -0.97 38.44
C ASP A 2 24.99 -0.38 37.96
N CYS A 3 24.96 0.81 37.37
CA CYS A 3 26.18 1.58 37.11
C CYS A 3 26.43 2.57 38.25
N ASN A 4 27.34 2.17 39.14
CA ASN A 4 27.90 3.04 40.18
C ASN A 4 28.80 4.10 39.52
N ARG A 5 28.60 5.36 39.90
CA ARG A 5 29.12 6.57 39.24
C ARG A 5 30.46 6.98 39.87
N THR A 6 31.57 6.81 39.17
CA THR A 6 32.77 7.66 39.30
C THR A 6 33.70 7.53 38.08
N ARG A 7 33.54 8.40 37.08
CA ARG A 7 34.66 8.96 36.30
C ARG A 7 34.21 10.09 35.39
N THR A 8 34.94 11.20 35.46
CA THR A 8 34.80 12.43 34.68
C THR A 8 35.53 12.31 33.35
N GLY A 9 34.79 12.34 32.24
CA GLY A 9 35.29 12.45 30.86
C GLY A 9 34.11 12.60 29.90
N PRO A 10 34.27 13.26 28.72
CA PRO A 10 33.18 13.43 27.77
C PRO A 10 32.99 12.10 27.02
N GLU A 11 32.27 11.16 27.63
CA GLU A 11 31.80 9.97 26.94
C GLU A 11 30.63 10.38 26.04
N THR A 12 30.89 10.39 24.73
CA THR A 12 29.82 10.34 23.74
C THR A 12 29.08 9.02 23.93
N CYS A 13 27.96 9.05 24.65
CA CYS A 13 27.08 7.89 24.75
C CYS A 13 26.63 7.53 23.32
N PRO A 14 26.88 6.29 22.84
CA PRO A 14 26.26 5.83 21.62
C PRO A 14 24.75 5.89 21.83
N THR A 15 24.03 6.56 20.92
CA THR A 15 22.57 6.57 20.91
C THR A 15 22.11 5.13 20.73
N LEU A 16 21.65 4.52 21.82
CA LEU A 16 20.99 3.23 21.79
C LEU A 16 19.66 3.44 21.06
N ASN A 17 19.61 3.12 19.77
CA ASN A 17 18.37 3.07 19.01
C ASN A 17 17.55 1.87 19.51
N LEU A 18 16.89 2.04 20.66
CA LEU A 18 15.87 1.12 21.15
C LEU A 18 14.65 1.25 20.24
N THR A 19 14.64 0.52 19.14
CA THR A 19 13.41 0.35 18.35
C THR A 19 12.50 -0.57 19.16
N CYS A 20 11.57 0.02 19.91
CA CYS A 20 10.50 -0.74 20.55
C CYS A 20 9.68 -1.39 19.44
N LYS A 21 9.80 -2.71 19.31
CA LYS A 21 8.96 -3.51 18.41
C LYS A 21 7.50 -3.20 18.72
N GLU A 22 6.73 -2.86 17.69
CA GLU A 22 5.31 -2.63 17.89
C GLU A 22 4.65 -3.88 18.49
N PRO A 23 3.73 -3.71 19.45
CA PRO A 23 2.94 -4.79 20.01
C PRO A 23 1.83 -5.21 19.03
N LEU A 24 2.18 -5.48 17.78
CA LEU A 24 1.30 -5.94 16.72
C LEU A 24 1.74 -7.31 16.23
N ARG A 25 0.79 -8.08 15.70
CA ARG A 25 1.05 -9.28 14.91
C ARG A 25 -0.07 -9.55 13.93
N LEU A 26 0.25 -10.27 12.86
CA LEU A 26 -0.73 -10.87 11.97
C LEU A 26 -0.80 -12.36 12.27
N VAL A 27 -2.00 -12.92 12.40
CA VAL A 27 -2.19 -14.35 12.68
C VAL A 27 -3.21 -14.98 11.74
N GLY A 28 -3.02 -16.27 11.48
CA GLY A 28 -3.92 -17.05 10.61
C GLY A 28 -3.69 -16.86 9.12
N GLY A 29 -2.61 -16.17 8.70
CA GLY A 29 -2.17 -16.11 7.30
C GLY A 29 -1.02 -17.07 7.00
N ALA A 30 -0.58 -17.09 5.74
CA ALA A 30 0.49 -17.98 5.26
C ALA A 30 1.90 -17.61 5.78
N SER A 31 2.09 -16.41 6.32
CA SER A 31 3.38 -15.92 6.84
C SER A 31 3.19 -14.98 8.04
N ARG A 32 4.29 -14.56 8.67
CA ARG A 32 4.27 -13.52 9.73
C ARG A 32 3.78 -12.14 9.24
N CYS A 33 3.77 -11.94 7.92
CA CYS A 33 3.40 -10.69 7.26
C CYS A 33 2.02 -10.79 6.58
N GLU A 34 1.21 -11.78 7.00
CA GLU A 34 -0.12 -12.01 6.47
C GLU A 34 -1.06 -12.47 7.59
N GLY A 35 -2.29 -11.96 7.59
CA GLY A 35 -3.38 -12.48 8.42
C GLY A 35 -4.20 -11.41 9.09
N THR A 36 -4.93 -11.81 10.12
CA THR A 36 -5.80 -10.92 10.89
C THR A 36 -4.97 -10.14 11.92
N VAL A 37 -5.20 -8.83 12.00
CA VAL A 37 -4.48 -7.92 12.89
C VAL A 37 -4.85 -8.20 14.35
N GLU A 38 -3.83 -8.44 15.17
CA GLU A 38 -3.93 -8.47 16.63
C GLU A 38 -2.95 -7.47 17.23
N ALA A 39 -3.34 -6.90 18.36
CA ALA A 39 -2.49 -6.00 19.13
C ALA A 39 -2.46 -6.39 20.61
N GLU A 40 -1.34 -6.11 21.27
CA GLU A 40 -1.20 -6.25 22.71
C GLU A 40 -1.41 -4.90 23.39
N LEU A 41 -2.38 -4.86 24.31
CA LEU A 41 -2.59 -3.71 25.18
C LEU A 41 -2.73 -4.22 26.61
N ARG A 42 -1.91 -3.70 27.52
CA ARG A 42 -1.89 -4.08 28.94
C ARG A 42 -1.70 -5.59 29.19
N GLY A 43 -0.87 -6.26 28.39
CA GLY A 43 -0.55 -7.68 28.54
C GLY A 43 -1.56 -8.63 27.90
N GLU A 44 -2.58 -8.12 27.21
CA GLU A 44 -3.59 -8.94 26.52
C GLU A 44 -3.55 -8.72 25.01
N TRP A 45 -3.42 -9.82 24.27
CA TRP A 45 -3.59 -9.86 22.83
C TRP A 45 -5.06 -9.98 22.47
N ARG A 46 -5.57 -9.07 21.64
CA ARG A 46 -6.92 -9.16 21.08
C ARG A 46 -6.92 -8.76 19.61
N ARG A 47 -7.96 -9.20 18.90
CA ARG A 47 -8.23 -8.78 17.52
C ARG A 47 -8.43 -7.28 17.45
N VAL A 48 -7.90 -6.66 16.39
CA VAL A 48 -8.12 -5.25 16.09
C VAL A 48 -9.26 -5.10 15.10
N VAL A 49 -10.16 -4.18 15.42
CA VAL A 49 -11.34 -3.84 14.61
C VAL A 49 -11.33 -2.34 14.37
N THR A 50 -11.92 -1.91 13.26
CA THR A 50 -12.07 -0.48 12.94
C THR A 50 -13.49 -0.01 13.23
N TYR A 51 -13.63 1.24 13.64
CA TYR A 51 -14.93 1.93 13.75
C TYR A 51 -15.29 2.74 12.50
N GLY A 52 -14.46 2.67 11.44
CA GLY A 52 -14.65 3.44 10.23
C GLY A 52 -14.18 2.69 8.99
N LEU A 53 -14.05 3.42 7.89
CA LEU A 53 -13.54 2.89 6.63
C LEU A 53 -12.07 2.50 6.80
N TRP A 54 -11.66 1.36 6.24
CA TRP A 54 -10.29 0.85 6.31
C TRP A 54 -9.80 0.51 4.91
N ASP A 55 -8.79 1.25 4.47
CA ASP A 55 -8.19 1.19 3.15
C ASP A 55 -6.74 0.68 3.21
N LEU A 56 -6.08 0.65 2.05
CA LEU A 56 -4.74 0.08 1.92
C LEU A 56 -3.67 0.98 2.56
N GLU A 57 -3.85 2.30 2.57
CA GLU A 57 -2.99 3.24 3.32
C GLU A 57 -2.96 2.93 4.82
N ALA A 58 -4.12 2.64 5.42
CA ALA A 58 -4.19 2.24 6.82
C ALA A 58 -3.49 0.89 7.07
N ALA A 59 -3.65 -0.07 6.14
CA ALA A 59 -2.94 -1.34 6.18
C ALA A 59 -1.41 -1.17 6.03
N ALA A 60 -0.96 -0.19 5.24
CA ALA A 60 0.46 0.12 5.05
C ALA A 60 1.14 0.57 6.35
N ALA A 61 0.43 1.26 7.25
CA ALA A 61 0.95 1.59 8.57
C ALA A 61 1.19 0.33 9.43
N VAL A 62 0.30 -0.67 9.35
CA VAL A 62 0.49 -1.97 10.02
C VAL A 62 1.69 -2.72 9.44
N CYS A 63 1.81 -2.80 8.11
CA CYS A 63 2.95 -3.46 7.45
C CYS A 63 4.29 -2.78 7.82
N ARG A 64 4.30 -1.45 7.89
CA ARG A 64 5.48 -0.68 8.30
C ARG A 64 5.86 -0.95 9.76
N GLY A 65 4.88 -0.97 10.65
CA GLY A 65 5.06 -1.22 12.07
C GLY A 65 5.58 -2.63 12.41
N LEU A 66 5.20 -3.62 11.59
CA LEU A 66 5.67 -5.00 11.67
C LEU A 66 6.99 -5.27 10.96
N ASP A 67 7.52 -4.28 10.24
CA ASP A 67 8.65 -4.44 9.33
C ASP A 67 8.42 -5.58 8.31
N CYS A 68 7.32 -5.45 7.57
CA CYS A 68 6.79 -6.46 6.63
C CYS A 68 6.68 -5.93 5.19
N GLY A 69 7.42 -4.88 4.85
CA GLY A 69 7.41 -4.27 3.53
C GLY A 69 6.18 -3.41 3.26
N SER A 70 5.69 -3.44 2.01
CA SER A 70 4.53 -2.70 1.54
C SER A 70 3.22 -3.45 1.77
N ALA A 71 2.12 -2.73 1.95
CA ALA A 71 0.79 -3.34 1.94
C ALA A 71 0.41 -3.75 0.52
N VAL A 72 0.05 -5.02 0.35
CA VAL A 72 -0.40 -5.60 -0.91
C VAL A 72 -1.92 -5.66 -0.96
N SER A 73 -2.54 -5.98 0.17
CA SER A 73 -3.98 -6.17 0.23
C SER A 73 -4.57 -6.01 1.63
N THR A 74 -5.85 -5.64 1.70
CA THR A 74 -6.58 -5.52 2.97
C THR A 74 -8.05 -5.94 2.83
N GLU A 75 -8.58 -6.72 3.78
CA GLU A 75 -9.99 -7.11 3.85
C GLU A 75 -10.59 -6.76 5.20
N GLN A 76 -11.88 -6.41 5.15
CA GLN A 76 -12.75 -6.42 6.32
C GLN A 76 -13.60 -7.70 6.25
N ARG A 77 -13.49 -8.56 7.26
CA ARG A 77 -14.32 -9.77 7.38
C ARG A 77 -15.19 -9.69 8.62
N ASP A 78 -16.45 -10.12 8.49
CA ASP A 78 -17.34 -10.19 9.64
C ASP A 78 -16.76 -11.17 10.68
N GLY A 79 -16.69 -10.72 11.93
CA GLY A 79 -16.20 -11.50 13.05
C GLY A 79 -17.21 -11.49 14.19
N SER A 80 -17.41 -12.67 14.80
CA SER A 80 -18.19 -12.81 16.02
C SER A 80 -17.25 -12.92 17.22
N GLU A 81 -16.73 -11.79 17.69
CA GLU A 81 -15.92 -11.72 18.91
C GLU A 81 -16.43 -10.66 19.88
N SER A 82 -16.45 -10.97 21.18
CA SER A 82 -17.03 -10.11 22.22
C SER A 82 -16.03 -9.15 22.88
N LYS A 83 -14.72 -9.36 22.72
CA LYS A 83 -13.65 -8.50 23.26
C LYS A 83 -12.59 -8.24 22.19
N VAL A 84 -12.49 -6.98 21.77
CA VAL A 84 -11.64 -6.54 20.66
C VAL A 84 -10.95 -5.23 21.02
N TRP A 85 -9.88 -4.90 20.31
CA TRP A 85 -9.29 -3.55 20.34
C TRP A 85 -9.86 -2.73 19.18
N GLY A 86 -10.37 -1.55 19.48
CA GLY A 86 -10.81 -0.62 18.47
C GLY A 86 -9.65 0.22 17.96
N VAL A 87 -9.66 0.58 16.68
CA VAL A 87 -8.68 1.51 16.11
C VAL A 87 -9.35 2.57 15.27
N ARG A 88 -8.81 3.79 15.28
CA ARG A 88 -9.25 4.89 14.42
C ARG A 88 -8.37 4.98 13.18
N THR A 89 -8.94 4.72 11.99
CA THR A 89 -8.20 4.71 10.72
C THR A 89 -7.39 5.99 10.47
N TYR A 90 -7.99 7.16 10.69
CA TYR A 90 -7.29 8.44 10.47
C TYR A 90 -6.08 8.63 11.39
N CYS A 91 -6.10 8.05 12.59
CA CYS A 91 -4.98 8.09 13.52
C CYS A 91 -3.86 7.19 13.01
N VAL A 92 -4.20 5.97 12.59
CA VAL A 92 -3.23 4.97 12.08
C VAL A 92 -2.44 5.52 10.90
N LYS A 93 -3.10 6.24 9.99
CA LYS A 93 -2.44 6.87 8.83
C LYS A 93 -1.44 7.97 9.20
N LYS A 94 -1.67 8.68 10.31
CA LYS A 94 -0.85 9.83 10.74
C LYS A 94 0.19 9.49 11.80
N SER A 95 -0.08 8.46 12.60
CA SER A 95 0.80 8.06 13.70
C SER A 95 2.03 7.32 13.20
N SER A 96 3.14 7.45 13.92
CA SER A 96 4.32 6.61 13.73
C SER A 96 4.15 5.21 14.32
N ALA A 97 3.21 5.04 15.26
CA ALA A 97 2.88 3.77 15.87
C ALA A 97 1.35 3.56 15.95
N VAL A 98 0.88 2.43 15.42
CA VAL A 98 -0.53 2.00 15.43
C VAL A 98 -1.01 1.81 16.88
N ARG A 99 -0.13 1.37 17.78
CA ARG A 99 -0.49 1.12 19.19
C ARG A 99 -1.06 2.37 19.89
N ASP A 100 -0.61 3.55 19.49
CA ASP A 100 -1.03 4.83 20.08
C ASP A 100 -2.46 5.21 19.63
N CYS A 101 -2.98 4.52 18.60
CA CYS A 101 -4.33 4.69 18.08
C CYS A 101 -5.32 3.64 18.59
N LEU A 102 -4.85 2.69 19.42
CA LEU A 102 -5.69 1.64 19.98
C LEU A 102 -6.57 2.19 21.10
N LEU A 103 -7.81 1.71 21.12
CA LEU A 103 -8.83 2.07 22.09
C LEU A 103 -9.40 0.80 22.71
N ASP A 104 -9.66 0.86 24.01
CA ASP A 104 -10.41 -0.20 24.70
C ASP A 104 -11.85 -0.17 24.18
N GLY A 105 -12.32 -1.33 23.72
CA GLY A 105 -13.56 -1.44 22.99
C GLY A 105 -14.26 -2.76 23.25
N SER A 106 -15.58 -2.76 23.12
CA SER A 106 -16.39 -3.96 22.99
C SER A 106 -17.34 -3.73 21.82
N SER A 107 -17.49 -4.71 20.93
CA SER A 107 -18.40 -4.58 19.81
C SER A 107 -18.88 -5.96 19.35
N SER A 108 -20.20 -6.10 19.29
CA SER A 108 -20.91 -7.29 18.81
C SER A 108 -21.03 -7.37 17.29
N ASP A 109 -20.63 -6.31 16.57
CA ASP A 109 -20.76 -6.19 15.11
C ASP A 109 -19.44 -5.66 14.52
N SER A 110 -18.39 -6.48 14.66
CA SER A 110 -17.03 -6.05 14.38
C SER A 110 -16.48 -6.69 13.12
N ARG A 111 -15.99 -5.85 12.21
CA ARG A 111 -15.23 -6.31 11.04
C ARG A 111 -13.76 -6.46 11.40
N LEU A 112 -13.28 -7.70 11.38
CA LEU A 112 -11.88 -8.05 11.55
C LEU A 112 -11.07 -7.51 10.37
N LEU A 113 -9.90 -6.96 10.70
CA LEU A 113 -8.96 -6.44 9.72
C LEU A 113 -8.01 -7.55 9.30
N GLN A 114 -8.05 -7.97 8.04
CA GLN A 114 -7.04 -8.82 7.43
C GLN A 114 -6.08 -7.98 6.59
N VAL A 115 -4.79 -8.18 6.78
CA VAL A 115 -3.73 -7.45 6.09
C VAL A 115 -2.75 -8.45 5.47
N ILE A 116 -2.38 -8.18 4.21
CA ILE A 116 -1.32 -8.90 3.49
C ILE A 116 -0.26 -7.88 3.10
N CYS A 117 0.97 -8.12 3.55
CA CYS A 117 2.13 -7.33 3.19
C CYS A 117 3.06 -8.13 2.26
N SER A 118 4.00 -7.44 1.60
CA SER A 118 4.94 -8.03 0.64
C SER A 118 6.10 -8.80 1.30
N ASP A 119 6.30 -8.68 2.62
CA ASP A 119 7.36 -9.30 3.42
C ASP A 119 8.75 -8.71 3.12
N SER A 120 9.24 -8.79 1.88
CA SER A 120 10.66 -8.52 1.56
C SER A 120 10.92 -7.33 0.65
N VAL A 121 9.89 -6.66 0.10
CA VAL A 121 10.06 -5.53 -0.82
C VAL A 121 9.21 -4.33 -0.40
N ARG A 122 9.68 -3.10 -0.63
CA ARG A 122 8.87 -1.90 -0.44
C ARG A 122 9.28 -0.76 -1.35
N LEU A 123 8.32 0.08 -1.70
CA LEU A 123 8.55 1.37 -2.34
C LEU A 123 8.40 2.48 -1.29
N VAL A 124 9.37 3.38 -1.21
CA VAL A 124 9.38 4.48 -0.22
C VAL A 124 9.54 5.84 -0.88
N GLY A 125 8.95 6.88 -0.28
CA GLY A 125 9.11 8.26 -0.73
C GLY A 125 8.34 8.63 -2.01
N GLY A 126 7.49 7.75 -2.52
CA GLY A 126 6.56 8.08 -3.61
C GLY A 126 5.26 8.72 -3.11
N ARG A 127 4.36 9.01 -4.07
CA ARG A 127 3.05 9.64 -3.82
C ARG A 127 1.93 8.64 -3.55
N SER A 128 2.20 7.36 -3.80
CA SER A 128 1.27 6.24 -3.64
C SER A 128 2.06 5.00 -3.20
N LEU A 129 1.37 3.95 -2.78
CA LEU A 129 2.01 2.67 -2.43
C LEU A 129 2.63 1.97 -3.66
N CYS A 130 2.32 2.45 -4.86
CA CYS A 130 2.79 1.94 -6.15
C CYS A 130 3.88 2.80 -6.80
N SER A 131 4.46 3.76 -6.07
CA SER A 131 5.56 4.58 -6.57
C SER A 131 6.62 4.83 -5.49
N GLY A 132 7.88 5.00 -5.90
CA GLY A 132 8.97 5.42 -5.02
C GLY A 132 10.28 4.67 -5.23
N SER A 133 11.20 4.84 -4.29
CA SER A 133 12.50 4.17 -4.28
C SER A 133 12.37 2.74 -3.79
N LEU A 134 12.90 1.77 -4.55
CA LEU A 134 12.85 0.36 -4.19
C LEU A 134 13.83 0.03 -3.07
N GLN A 135 13.30 -0.59 -2.02
CA GLN A 135 14.07 -1.20 -0.95
C GLN A 135 13.69 -2.66 -0.78
N ILE A 136 14.67 -3.47 -0.42
CA ILE A 136 14.51 -4.90 -0.19
C ILE A 136 15.06 -5.28 1.17
N GLN A 137 14.51 -6.33 1.77
CA GLN A 137 15.02 -6.95 2.97
C GLN A 137 15.46 -8.38 2.64
N ASP A 138 16.74 -8.65 2.83
CA ASP A 138 17.30 -10.00 2.75
C ASP A 138 17.38 -10.57 4.16
N GLN A 139 16.76 -11.71 4.42
CA GLN A 139 16.77 -12.37 5.73
C GLN A 139 18.19 -12.76 6.20
N SER A 140 19.16 -12.81 5.27
CA SER A 140 20.56 -13.12 5.57
C SER A 140 21.42 -11.90 5.96
N LEU A 141 20.94 -10.68 5.73
CA LEU A 141 21.58 -9.44 6.14
C LEU A 141 20.84 -8.90 7.37
N ALA A 142 21.56 -8.42 8.38
CA ALA A 142 21.02 -7.99 9.66
C ALA A 142 19.76 -7.12 9.50
N GLN A 143 18.57 -7.72 9.66
CA GLN A 143 17.19 -7.19 9.58
C GLN A 143 17.07 -5.71 9.12
N SER A 144 17.58 -5.38 7.94
CA SER A 144 17.68 -3.99 7.47
C SER A 144 17.31 -3.91 6.01
N TRP A 145 16.69 -2.78 5.66
CA TRP A 145 16.24 -2.49 4.31
C TRP A 145 17.36 -1.86 3.50
N ALA A 146 17.74 -2.51 2.42
CA ALA A 146 18.75 -2.04 1.49
C ALA A 146 18.09 -1.42 0.25
N GLY A 147 18.58 -0.26 -0.18
CA GLY A 147 18.20 0.33 -1.47
C GLY A 147 18.72 -0.51 -2.63
N VAL A 148 17.93 -0.60 -3.70
CA VAL A 148 18.32 -1.29 -4.94
C VAL A 148 18.83 -0.28 -5.95
N CYS A 149 19.93 -0.57 -6.64
CA CYS A 149 20.52 0.34 -7.63
C CYS A 149 19.64 0.55 -8.87
N GLU A 150 19.71 1.73 -9.48
CA GLU A 150 19.25 1.93 -10.86
C GLU A 150 19.92 0.92 -11.82
N GLY A 151 19.15 0.39 -12.77
CA GLY A 151 19.60 -0.68 -13.69
C GLY A 151 19.63 -2.09 -13.10
N ALA A 152 19.31 -2.26 -11.80
CA ALA A 152 19.28 -3.58 -11.17
C ALA A 152 18.11 -4.46 -11.61
N LEU A 153 17.02 -3.86 -12.09
CA LEU A 153 15.84 -4.53 -12.62
C LEU A 153 15.73 -4.30 -14.13
N ASP A 154 15.48 -5.38 -14.86
CA ASP A 154 15.00 -5.29 -16.24
C ASP A 154 13.47 -5.15 -16.26
N ARG A 155 12.87 -5.12 -17.45
CA ARG A 155 11.41 -5.04 -17.61
C ARG A 155 10.69 -6.18 -16.87
N ARG A 156 11.21 -7.40 -16.94
CA ARG A 156 10.59 -8.58 -16.33
C ARG A 156 10.63 -8.51 -14.82
N GLY A 157 11.75 -8.09 -14.24
CA GLY A 157 11.88 -7.85 -12.81
C GLY A 157 10.94 -6.73 -12.31
N ALA A 158 10.78 -5.66 -13.10
CA ALA A 158 9.81 -4.62 -12.79
C ALA A 158 8.36 -5.12 -12.86
N GLU A 159 8.03 -6.00 -13.82
CA GLU A 159 6.72 -6.66 -13.93
C GLU A 159 6.45 -7.57 -12.72
N VAL A 160 7.43 -8.37 -12.29
CA VAL A 160 7.32 -9.21 -11.09
C VAL A 160 7.08 -8.34 -9.85
N LEU A 161 7.84 -7.27 -9.66
CA LEU A 161 7.71 -6.38 -8.51
C LEU A 161 6.34 -5.67 -8.48
N CYS A 162 5.91 -5.07 -9.59
CA CYS A 162 4.60 -4.40 -9.64
C CYS A 162 3.45 -5.39 -9.43
N ARG A 163 3.56 -6.63 -9.92
CA ARG A 163 2.59 -7.69 -9.67
C ARG A 163 2.59 -8.16 -8.21
N GLU A 164 3.76 -8.36 -7.61
CA GLU A 164 3.92 -8.72 -6.18
C GLU A 164 3.26 -7.68 -5.27
N LEU A 165 3.44 -6.39 -5.59
CA LEU A 165 2.81 -5.30 -4.86
C LEU A 165 1.32 -5.12 -5.16
N GLY A 166 0.77 -5.82 -6.15
CA GLY A 166 -0.61 -5.68 -6.63
C GLY A 166 -0.88 -4.35 -7.34
N CYS A 167 0.16 -3.73 -7.88
CA CYS A 167 0.16 -2.39 -8.47
C CYS A 167 0.02 -2.36 -9.99
N GLY A 168 -0.21 -3.50 -10.65
CA GLY A 168 -0.37 -3.57 -12.10
C GLY A 168 0.96 -3.69 -12.85
N ALA A 169 1.12 -2.90 -13.92
CA ALA A 169 2.28 -2.99 -14.82
C ALA A 169 3.32 -1.88 -14.53
N PRO A 170 4.61 -2.08 -14.81
CA PRO A 170 5.61 -1.03 -14.58
C PRO A 170 5.53 0.09 -15.61
N LEU A 171 5.66 1.34 -15.16
CA LEU A 171 5.88 2.49 -16.03
C LEU A 171 7.38 2.64 -16.30
N LEU A 172 7.81 2.25 -17.49
CA LEU A 172 9.22 2.25 -17.88
C LEU A 172 9.64 3.61 -18.45
N GLN A 173 9.76 4.63 -17.60
CA GLN A 173 10.43 5.88 -17.98
C GLN A 173 11.93 5.78 -17.63
N GLY A 174 12.77 5.60 -18.66
CA GLY A 174 14.21 5.91 -18.61
C GLY A 174 15.14 5.02 -17.78
N ALA A 175 14.67 4.02 -17.02
CA ALA A 175 15.49 3.33 -16.01
C ALA A 175 15.98 1.90 -16.35
N LEU A 176 15.98 1.50 -17.63
CA LEU A 176 16.50 0.20 -18.05
C LEU A 176 17.95 0.33 -18.54
N SER A 177 18.89 0.40 -17.60
CA SER A 177 20.31 0.29 -17.92
C SER A 177 20.72 -1.19 -18.01
N PRO A 178 21.31 -1.66 -19.12
CA PRO A 178 21.79 -3.05 -19.24
C PRO A 178 23.06 -3.34 -18.44
N LEU A 179 23.65 -2.34 -17.79
CA LEU A 179 24.92 -2.43 -17.08
C LEU A 179 24.66 -2.48 -15.57
N GLY A 180 24.35 -3.67 -15.03
CA GLY A 180 24.21 -3.88 -13.59
C GLY A 180 23.01 -4.71 -13.14
N GLN A 181 22.48 -5.62 -13.97
CA GLN A 181 21.35 -6.48 -13.59
C GLN A 181 21.68 -7.29 -12.34
N THR A 182 21.04 -6.94 -11.23
CA THR A 182 21.11 -7.66 -9.95
C THR A 182 20.07 -8.76 -9.90
N PHE A 183 18.92 -8.57 -10.56
CA PHE A 183 17.84 -9.55 -10.62
C PHE A 183 17.61 -10.02 -12.05
N HIS A 184 17.65 -11.33 -12.24
CA HIS A 184 17.40 -12.00 -13.51
C HIS A 184 16.09 -12.78 -13.36
N CYS A 185 14.98 -12.11 -13.67
CA CYS A 185 13.65 -12.70 -13.60
C CYS A 185 13.22 -13.27 -14.96
N GLU A 186 12.54 -14.41 -14.94
CA GLU A 186 11.85 -14.97 -16.11
C GLU A 186 10.55 -14.21 -16.42
N GLY A 187 9.93 -13.60 -15.40
CA GLY A 187 8.67 -12.85 -15.46
C GLY A 187 7.47 -13.62 -14.91
N ASN A 188 7.63 -14.89 -14.54
CA ASN A 188 6.59 -15.76 -13.99
C ASN A 188 6.63 -15.85 -12.46
N GLU A 189 7.66 -15.28 -11.83
CA GLU A 189 7.88 -15.35 -10.39
C GLU A 189 6.79 -14.61 -9.61
N SER A 190 6.38 -15.18 -8.47
CA SER A 190 5.42 -14.55 -7.58
C SER A 190 6.01 -13.38 -6.78
N LYS A 191 7.29 -13.49 -6.43
CA LYS A 191 8.03 -12.50 -5.65
C LYS A 191 9.35 -12.18 -6.32
N LEU A 192 9.80 -10.94 -6.15
CA LEU A 192 11.09 -10.49 -6.69
C LEU A 192 12.27 -11.26 -6.07
N MET A 193 12.11 -11.72 -4.83
CA MET A 193 13.10 -12.53 -4.13
C MET A 193 13.21 -13.96 -4.66
N ASP A 194 12.25 -14.43 -5.47
CA ASP A 194 12.28 -15.75 -6.11
C ASP A 194 13.14 -15.73 -7.39
N CYS A 195 13.44 -14.55 -7.94
CA CYS A 195 14.29 -14.41 -9.12
C CYS A 195 15.76 -14.77 -8.82
N ASN A 196 16.52 -15.15 -9.84
CA ASN A 196 17.96 -15.37 -9.69
C ASN A 196 18.69 -14.03 -9.49
N ARG A 197 19.65 -13.96 -8.56
CA ARG A 197 20.29 -12.69 -8.16
C ARG A 197 21.80 -12.76 -8.14
N THR A 198 22.44 -11.76 -8.73
CA THR A 198 23.89 -11.54 -8.64
C THR A 198 24.17 -10.63 -7.43
N ARG A 199 24.96 -11.09 -6.46
CA ARG A 199 25.30 -10.31 -5.25
C ARG A 199 26.42 -9.29 -5.46
N THR A 200 27.00 -9.25 -6.66
CA THR A 200 28.04 -8.31 -7.05
C THR A 200 27.42 -7.04 -7.61
N GLY A 201 27.17 -6.07 -6.73
CA GLY A 201 26.82 -4.70 -7.11
C GLY A 201 27.80 -3.71 -6.47
N PRO A 202 27.95 -2.49 -7.03
CA PRO A 202 28.73 -1.43 -6.38
C PRO A 202 28.13 -1.11 -5.01
N GLU A 203 28.97 -0.87 -4.00
CA GLU A 203 28.52 -0.53 -2.63
C GLU A 203 27.75 0.80 -2.57
N THR A 204 27.87 1.65 -3.59
CA THR A 204 27.19 2.94 -3.69
C THR A 204 26.69 3.17 -5.11
N CYS A 205 25.39 3.40 -5.24
CA CYS A 205 24.71 3.65 -6.50
C CYS A 205 23.46 4.51 -6.27
N PRO A 206 22.95 5.21 -7.30
CA PRO A 206 21.63 5.83 -7.24
C PRO A 206 20.55 4.76 -7.00
N THR A 207 19.60 5.03 -6.12
CA THR A 207 18.49 4.10 -5.83
C THR A 207 17.48 4.10 -6.97
N LEU A 208 17.06 2.91 -7.39
CA LEU A 208 16.03 2.70 -8.38
C LEU A 208 14.70 3.28 -7.91
N ASN A 209 14.20 4.27 -8.64
CA ASN A 209 12.84 4.76 -8.51
C ASN A 209 11.95 4.06 -9.53
N LEU A 210 10.86 3.47 -9.05
CA LEU A 210 9.88 2.77 -9.88
C LEU A 210 8.49 3.36 -9.63
N THR A 211 7.73 3.48 -10.72
CA THR A 211 6.31 3.77 -10.67
C THR A 211 5.59 2.65 -11.39
N CYS A 212 4.58 2.07 -10.75
CA CYS A 212 3.68 1.10 -11.37
C CYS A 212 2.39 1.81 -11.79
N ILE A 213 1.85 1.40 -12.93
CA ILE A 213 0.56 1.82 -13.45
C ILE A 213 -0.50 0.98 -12.77
N GLU A 214 -1.24 1.63 -11.87
CA GLU A 214 -2.34 1.02 -11.14
C GLU A 214 -3.38 0.43 -12.10
N PRO A 215 -4.03 -0.69 -11.74
CA PRO A 215 -5.06 -1.32 -12.56
C PRO A 215 -6.36 -0.52 -12.46
N LEU A 216 -6.37 0.64 -13.11
CA LEU A 216 -7.45 1.61 -13.20
C LEU A 216 -7.84 1.76 -14.68
N ARG A 217 -9.12 1.95 -14.97
CA ARG A 217 -9.61 2.23 -16.34
C ARG A 217 -10.88 3.07 -16.37
N LEU A 218 -11.14 3.69 -17.51
CA LEU A 218 -12.42 4.33 -17.84
C LEU A 218 -13.17 3.48 -18.87
N VAL A 219 -14.43 3.15 -18.60
CA VAL A 219 -15.26 2.28 -19.43
C VAL A 219 -16.52 3.00 -19.91
N GLY A 220 -16.92 2.74 -21.16
CA GLY A 220 -18.21 3.22 -21.69
C GLY A 220 -18.23 4.68 -22.13
N GLY A 221 -17.09 5.36 -22.21
CA GLY A 221 -16.96 6.66 -22.87
C GLY A 221 -16.42 6.56 -24.30
N ALA A 222 -16.28 7.71 -24.97
CA ALA A 222 -15.84 7.77 -26.36
C ALA A 222 -14.35 7.43 -26.60
N SER A 223 -13.53 7.38 -25.54
CA SER A 223 -12.10 7.08 -25.60
C SER A 223 -11.61 6.39 -24.33
N ARG A 224 -10.33 5.93 -24.31
CA ARG A 224 -9.69 5.42 -23.07
C ARG A 224 -9.59 6.45 -21.94
N CYS A 225 -9.78 7.73 -22.25
CA CYS A 225 -9.67 8.86 -21.34
C CYS A 225 -11.05 9.43 -20.94
N GLU A 226 -12.11 8.67 -21.18
CA GLU A 226 -13.48 9.06 -20.90
C GLU A 226 -14.30 7.83 -20.45
N GLY A 227 -15.10 7.97 -19.39
CA GLY A 227 -16.09 6.96 -19.01
C GLY A 227 -16.25 6.76 -17.52
N THR A 228 -16.85 5.63 -17.15
CA THR A 228 -17.02 5.21 -15.75
C THR A 228 -15.73 4.67 -15.17
N VAL A 229 -15.37 5.12 -13.98
CA VAL A 229 -14.16 4.69 -13.28
C VAL A 229 -14.33 3.26 -12.77
N GLU A 230 -13.44 2.37 -13.21
CA GLU A 230 -13.31 1.01 -12.70
C GLU A 230 -11.88 0.76 -12.23
N ALA A 231 -11.75 0.00 -11.14
CA ALA A 231 -10.47 -0.42 -10.61
C ALA A 231 -10.46 -1.94 -10.36
N GLU A 232 -9.28 -2.54 -10.48
CA GLU A 232 -9.07 -3.94 -10.13
C GLU A 232 -8.51 -4.06 -8.72
N LEU A 233 -9.14 -4.90 -7.90
CA LEU A 233 -8.57 -5.33 -6.63
C LEU A 233 -8.73 -6.85 -6.55
N ARG A 234 -7.62 -7.57 -6.36
CA ARG A 234 -7.57 -9.05 -6.31
C ARG A 234 -8.14 -9.77 -7.53
N GLY A 235 -7.83 -9.32 -8.75
CA GLY A 235 -8.30 -9.98 -9.96
C GLY A 235 -9.74 -9.60 -10.35
N GLU A 236 -10.42 -8.76 -9.56
CA GLU A 236 -11.80 -8.40 -9.81
C GLU A 236 -11.92 -6.91 -10.16
N TRP A 237 -12.41 -6.64 -11.37
CA TRP A 237 -12.78 -5.30 -11.82
C TRP A 237 -14.16 -4.94 -11.28
N ARG A 238 -14.27 -3.82 -10.58
CA ARG A 238 -15.55 -3.24 -10.18
C ARG A 238 -15.54 -1.73 -10.41
N ARG A 239 -16.74 -1.18 -10.50
CA ARG A 239 -16.95 0.27 -10.52
C ARG A 239 -16.48 0.88 -9.21
N VAL A 240 -15.89 2.07 -9.30
CA VAL A 240 -15.51 2.88 -8.14
C VAL A 240 -16.67 3.81 -7.81
N ALA A 241 -17.16 3.73 -6.57
CA ALA A 241 -18.21 4.59 -6.05
C ALA A 241 -17.63 5.47 -4.95
N PRO A 242 -17.83 6.79 -5.01
CA PRO A 242 -17.34 7.67 -3.96
C PRO A 242 -18.33 7.68 -2.79
N TYR A 243 -17.81 7.59 -1.56
CA TYR A 243 -18.60 7.71 -0.34
C TYR A 243 -19.20 9.11 -0.18
N ASP A 244 -18.41 10.11 -0.56
CA ASP A 244 -18.74 11.53 -0.58
C ASP A 244 -18.66 12.10 -2.01
N ARG A 245 -18.93 13.39 -2.21
CA ARG A 245 -18.94 13.96 -3.57
C ARG A 245 -17.52 14.14 -4.09
N TRP A 246 -17.17 13.41 -5.14
CA TRP A 246 -15.97 13.68 -5.94
C TRP A 246 -16.03 15.03 -6.66
N ASP A 247 -14.88 15.70 -6.69
CA ASP A 247 -14.65 16.94 -7.42
C ASP A 247 -13.58 16.76 -8.51
N LEU A 248 -13.25 17.86 -9.21
CA LEU A 248 -12.26 17.85 -10.29
C LEU A 248 -10.85 17.50 -9.81
N GLU A 249 -10.52 17.76 -8.54
CA GLU A 249 -9.21 17.43 -8.00
C GLU A 249 -9.05 15.92 -7.83
N ALA A 250 -10.08 15.22 -7.32
CA ALA A 250 -10.10 13.77 -7.29
C ALA A 250 -10.10 13.16 -8.71
N ALA A 251 -10.87 13.73 -9.64
CA ALA A 251 -10.85 13.30 -11.04
C ALA A 251 -9.48 13.48 -11.71
N ALA A 252 -8.72 14.52 -11.33
CA ALA A 252 -7.37 14.75 -11.84
C ALA A 252 -6.38 13.65 -11.42
N VAL A 253 -6.62 12.98 -10.28
CA VAL A 253 -5.84 11.80 -9.87
C VAL A 253 -6.06 10.63 -10.82
N VAL A 254 -7.33 10.38 -11.20
CA VAL A 254 -7.68 9.35 -12.21
C VAL A 254 -7.02 9.66 -13.56
N CYS A 255 -7.18 10.89 -14.06
CA CYS A 255 -6.64 11.28 -15.37
C CYS A 255 -5.11 11.19 -15.41
N ARG A 256 -4.43 11.53 -14.31
CA ARG A 256 -2.98 11.39 -14.20
C ARG A 256 -2.55 9.92 -14.13
N GLY A 257 -3.24 9.10 -13.33
CA GLY A 257 -2.93 7.68 -13.20
C GLY A 257 -3.08 6.90 -14.51
N LEU A 258 -4.00 7.34 -15.38
CA LEU A 258 -4.22 6.76 -16.71
C LEU A 258 -3.34 7.36 -17.81
N ASP A 259 -2.51 8.36 -17.50
CA ASP A 259 -1.77 9.13 -18.50
C ASP A 259 -2.71 9.69 -19.60
N CYS A 260 -3.72 10.43 -19.15
CA CYS A 260 -4.77 11.03 -19.97
C CYS A 260 -4.82 12.57 -19.86
N GLY A 261 -3.78 13.17 -19.26
CA GLY A 261 -3.68 14.60 -19.03
C GLY A 261 -4.51 15.07 -17.83
N SER A 262 -5.20 16.21 -17.98
CA SER A 262 -5.95 16.87 -16.90
C SER A 262 -7.42 16.45 -16.88
N ALA A 263 -8.08 16.55 -15.72
CA ALA A 263 -9.53 16.38 -15.63
C ALA A 263 -10.28 17.55 -16.26
N VAL A 264 -11.27 17.22 -17.09
CA VAL A 264 -12.14 18.18 -17.79
C VAL A 264 -13.49 18.27 -17.09
N SER A 265 -14.09 17.13 -16.76
CA SER A 265 -15.35 17.08 -16.03
C SER A 265 -15.48 15.81 -15.18
N VAL A 266 -16.30 15.91 -14.15
CA VAL A 266 -16.73 14.80 -13.32
C VAL A 266 -18.25 14.86 -13.17
N GLU A 267 -18.92 13.76 -13.47
CA GLU A 267 -20.36 13.62 -13.30
C GLU A 267 -20.66 12.45 -12.36
N GLN A 268 -21.62 12.66 -11.46
CA GLN A 268 -22.14 11.62 -10.58
C GLN A 268 -23.62 11.40 -10.91
N ARG A 269 -23.99 10.17 -11.26
CA ARG A 269 -25.37 9.76 -11.58
C ARG A 269 -25.77 8.60 -10.70
N ASP A 270 -27.05 8.40 -10.46
CA ASP A 270 -27.50 7.21 -9.75
C ASP A 270 -27.25 5.97 -10.62
N GLY A 271 -26.63 4.96 -10.04
CA GLY A 271 -26.28 3.71 -10.70
C GLY A 271 -27.25 2.57 -10.37
N SER A 272 -26.98 1.42 -10.96
CA SER A 272 -27.68 0.18 -10.62
C SER A 272 -27.06 -0.48 -9.40
N ASP A 273 -27.88 -1.17 -8.60
CA ASP A 273 -27.41 -1.98 -7.48
C ASP A 273 -26.42 -3.04 -7.96
N SER A 274 -25.17 -2.93 -7.52
CA SER A 274 -24.07 -3.82 -7.86
C SER A 274 -22.95 -3.67 -6.84
N LYS A 275 -22.10 -4.69 -6.71
CA LYS A 275 -20.89 -4.59 -5.91
C LYS A 275 -19.94 -3.55 -6.51
N VAL A 276 -19.48 -2.63 -5.68
CA VAL A 276 -18.55 -1.55 -6.04
C VAL A 276 -17.36 -1.51 -5.10
N TRP A 277 -16.30 -0.83 -5.54
CA TRP A 277 -15.24 -0.37 -4.65
C TRP A 277 -15.60 1.00 -4.10
N LEU A 278 -15.76 1.10 -2.79
CA LEU A 278 -16.01 2.39 -2.15
C LEU A 278 -14.68 3.13 -1.93
N VAL A 279 -14.68 4.44 -2.11
CA VAL A 279 -13.51 5.31 -1.88
C VAL A 279 -13.94 6.61 -1.22
N THR A 280 -13.05 7.26 -0.48
CA THR A 280 -13.28 8.63 0.01
C THR A 280 -12.53 9.64 -0.83
N THR A 281 -13.14 10.80 -1.11
CA THR A 281 -12.53 11.83 -1.96
C THR A 281 -11.21 12.33 -1.36
N ASP A 282 -11.18 12.60 -0.06
CA ASP A 282 -10.00 13.10 0.64
C ASP A 282 -8.80 12.16 0.50
N CYS A 283 -9.03 10.84 0.62
CA CYS A 283 -7.97 9.85 0.45
C CYS A 283 -7.40 9.87 -0.97
N VAL A 284 -8.29 9.89 -1.98
CA VAL A 284 -7.87 9.85 -3.40
C VAL A 284 -7.02 11.06 -3.75
N LYS A 285 -7.34 12.24 -3.21
CA LYS A 285 -6.56 13.48 -3.40
C LYS A 285 -5.16 13.40 -2.79
N GLU A 286 -5.03 12.75 -1.64
CA GLU A 286 -3.76 12.61 -0.91
C GLU A 286 -2.85 11.52 -1.49
N SER A 287 -3.42 10.49 -2.14
CA SER A 287 -2.69 9.33 -2.63
C SER A 287 -3.16 8.91 -4.04
N SER A 288 -3.72 7.71 -4.18
CA SER A 288 -4.20 7.11 -5.41
C SER A 288 -5.59 6.49 -5.24
N VAL A 289 -6.25 6.16 -6.36
CA VAL A 289 -7.57 5.48 -6.27
C VAL A 289 -7.40 4.09 -5.65
N ARG A 290 -6.37 3.34 -6.05
CA ARG A 290 -6.11 1.99 -5.57
C ARG A 290 -5.90 1.94 -4.06
N ASP A 291 -5.09 2.86 -3.54
CA ASP A 291 -4.69 2.82 -2.13
C ASP A 291 -5.85 3.19 -1.18
N CYS A 292 -6.89 3.80 -1.74
CA CYS A 292 -8.10 4.24 -1.06
C CYS A 292 -9.30 3.30 -1.23
N LEU A 293 -9.15 2.18 -1.95
CA LEU A 293 -10.25 1.23 -2.15
C LEU A 293 -10.63 0.54 -0.83
N LEU A 294 -11.94 0.50 -0.60
CA LEU A 294 -12.58 -0.14 0.54
C LEU A 294 -13.36 -1.35 0.04
N GLY A 295 -13.15 -2.50 0.68
CA GLY A 295 -13.69 -3.79 0.23
C GLY A 295 -15.18 -4.01 0.52
N ASP A 296 -15.85 -4.65 -0.46
CA ASP A 296 -17.21 -5.24 -0.47
C ASP A 296 -18.31 -4.44 0.26
N TYR A 297 -18.78 -3.35 -0.35
CA TYR A 297 -19.95 -2.61 0.12
C TYR A 297 -21.14 -2.80 -0.83
N PRO A 298 -22.29 -3.32 -0.37
CA PRO A 298 -23.55 -3.24 -1.10
C PRO A 298 -24.03 -1.79 -1.06
N SER A 299 -24.26 -1.16 -2.21
CA SER A 299 -24.76 0.21 -2.25
C SER A 299 -25.58 0.51 -3.50
N ASP A 300 -26.61 1.34 -3.30
CA ASP A 300 -27.14 2.30 -4.27
C ASP A 300 -25.97 3.19 -4.73
N SER A 301 -25.18 2.66 -5.66
CA SER A 301 -23.87 3.22 -5.98
C SER A 301 -24.02 4.28 -7.05
N ARG A 302 -23.51 5.49 -6.77
CA ARG A 302 -23.42 6.54 -7.79
C ARG A 302 -22.43 6.12 -8.86
N LEU A 303 -22.86 6.11 -10.12
CA LEU A 303 -22.01 6.07 -11.28
C LEU A 303 -21.14 7.32 -11.32
N LEU A 304 -19.85 7.11 -11.34
CA LEU A 304 -18.84 8.15 -11.41
C LEU A 304 -18.26 8.17 -12.82
N GLN A 305 -18.60 9.20 -13.59
CA GLN A 305 -18.05 9.44 -14.91
C GLN A 305 -16.98 10.53 -14.86
N VAL A 306 -15.85 10.25 -15.50
CA VAL A 306 -14.71 11.16 -15.60
C VAL A 306 -14.37 11.37 -17.07
N ILE A 307 -14.19 12.63 -17.44
CA ILE A 307 -13.66 13.02 -18.75
C ILE A 307 -12.32 13.70 -18.51
N CYS A 308 -11.28 13.17 -19.14
CA CYS A 308 -9.95 13.75 -19.16
C CYS A 308 -9.71 14.48 -20.49
N SER A 309 -8.69 15.32 -20.56
CA SER A 309 -8.35 16.07 -21.78
C SER A 309 -7.98 15.16 -22.95
N GLY A 310 -7.48 13.95 -22.65
CA GLY A 310 -6.76 13.14 -23.60
C GLY A 310 -5.42 13.80 -23.95
N HIS A 311 -4.41 13.00 -24.29
CA HIS A 311 -3.22 13.57 -24.93
C HIS A 311 -3.59 13.91 -26.38
N GLN A 312 -3.93 15.17 -26.66
CA GLN A 312 -3.94 15.67 -28.03
C GLN A 312 -2.48 15.76 -28.49
N GLY A 313 -1.96 14.68 -29.08
CA GLY A 313 -0.59 14.65 -29.58
C GLY A 313 -0.11 13.31 -30.12
N ALA A 314 -0.45 13.03 -31.38
CA ALA A 314 0.47 12.46 -32.37
C ALA A 314 0.20 13.15 -33.71
#